data_AF-A0A9W9D6D9-F1
#
_entry.id   AF-A0A9W9D6D9-F1
#
_cell.length_a   1.000
_cell.length_b   1.000
_cell.length_c   1.000
_cell.angle_alpha   90.00
_cell.angle_beta   90.00
_cell.angle_gamma   90.00
#
_symmetry.space_group_name_H-M   'P 1'
#
loop_
_entity.id
_entity.type
_entity.pdbx_description
1 polymer ?
#
loop_
_entity_poly.entity_id
_entity_poly.type
_entity_poly.pdbx_seq_one_letter_code
_entity_poly.pdbx_strand_id
1 'polypeptide(L)' 'MSSPLADVWEAAAATPFQPTIGKNSQFTIGFALLFASLLLTGFFGLNRSFINLPLVGAPASIAFGFGAVYMICAVGVYV' A
#
# COMPACT_ATOMS: atom_id res chain seq x y z
N MET A 1 25.19 14.37 -31.52
CA MET A 1 25.65 14.05 -30.15
C MET A 1 24.54 13.27 -29.48
N SER A 2 24.81 12.06 -28.98
CA SER A 2 23.84 11.34 -28.14
C SER A 2 23.58 12.17 -26.89
N SER A 3 22.33 12.20 -26.44
CA SER A 3 22.01 12.80 -25.15
C SER A 3 22.52 11.86 -24.06
N PRO A 4 23.29 12.32 -23.06
CA PRO A 4 23.78 11.47 -21.97
C PRO A 4 22.66 10.69 -21.25
N LEU A 5 21.44 11.23 -21.22
CA LEU A 5 20.27 10.55 -20.63
C LEU A 5 19.78 9.38 -21.48
N ALA A 6 19.91 9.46 -22.81
CA ALA A 6 19.52 8.39 -23.71
C ALA A 6 20.47 7.19 -23.55
N ASP A 7 21.77 7.45 -23.42
CA ASP A 7 22.78 6.40 -23.19
C ASP A 7 22.53 5.68 -21.85
N VAL A 8 22.11 6.41 -20.80
CA VAL A 8 21.71 5.82 -19.51
C VAL A 8 20.41 5.02 -19.61
N TRP A 9 19.41 5.50 -20.37
CA TRP A 9 18.16 4.77 -20.60
C TRP A 9 18.40 3.42 -21.28
N GLU A 10 19.20 3.39 -22.34
CA GLU A 10 19.55 2.16 -23.06
C GLU A 10 20.32 1.18 -22.15
N ALA A 11 21.24 1.68 -21.33
CA ALA A 11 21.95 0.85 -20.35
C ALA A 11 21.02 0.26 -19.27
N ALA A 12 19.98 0.99 -18.86
CA ALA A 12 19.02 0.57 -17.84
C ALA A 12 18.05 -0.51 -18.31
N ALA A 13 17.95 -0.79 -19.62
CA ALA A 13 17.08 -1.84 -20.17
C ALA A 13 17.39 -3.24 -19.61
N ALA A 14 18.64 -3.47 -19.17
CA ALA A 14 19.05 -4.72 -18.53
C ALA A 14 18.54 -4.88 -17.08
N THR A 15 18.06 -3.81 -16.45
CA THR A 15 17.60 -3.78 -15.05
C THR A 15 16.21 -3.14 -14.94
N PRO A 16 15.16 -3.84 -15.40
CA PRO A 16 13.81 -3.30 -15.37
C PRO A 16 13.33 -3.09 -13.93
N PHE A 17 12.53 -2.03 -13.72
CA PHE A 17 11.90 -1.74 -12.43
C PHE A 17 11.04 -2.93 -11.97
N GLN A 18 11.32 -3.42 -10.77
CA GLN A 18 10.54 -4.46 -10.12
C GLN A 18 9.71 -3.84 -8.99
N PRO A 19 8.38 -3.76 -9.14
CA PRO A 19 7.55 -3.20 -8.08
C PRO A 19 7.54 -4.14 -6.87
N THR A 20 7.64 -3.58 -5.68
CA THR A 20 7.50 -4.36 -4.44
C THR A 20 6.16 -5.09 -4.37
N ILE A 21 5.10 -4.45 -4.86
CA ILE A 21 3.76 -5.02 -4.96
C ILE A 21 3.32 -5.04 -6.42
N GLY A 22 3.17 -6.25 -6.98
CA GLY A 22 2.72 -6.44 -8.36
C GLY A 22 1.30 -5.93 -8.60
N LYS A 23 1.02 -5.45 -9.82
CA LYS A 23 -0.29 -4.92 -10.21
C LYS A 23 -1.44 -5.89 -9.90
N ASN A 24 -1.23 -7.17 -10.18
CA ASN A 24 -2.24 -8.22 -10.03
C ASN A 24 -2.55 -8.56 -8.56
N SER A 25 -1.68 -8.19 -7.61
CA SER A 25 -1.91 -8.42 -6.17
C SER A 25 -2.45 -7.20 -5.43
N GLN A 26 -2.49 -6.01 -6.07
CA GLN A 26 -2.96 -4.77 -5.44
C GLN A 26 -4.38 -4.91 -4.87
N PHE A 27 -5.30 -5.56 -5.60
CA PHE A 27 -6.66 -5.78 -5.12
C PHE A 27 -6.69 -6.64 -3.86
N THR A 28 -6.05 -7.82 -3.91
CA THR A 28 -6.06 -8.77 -2.80
C THR A 28 -5.42 -8.19 -1.54
N ILE A 29 -4.29 -7.52 -1.69
CA ILE A 29 -3.57 -6.90 -0.57
C ILE A 29 -4.35 -5.70 -0.03
N GLY A 30 -4.84 -4.83 -0.90
CA GLY A 30 -5.66 -3.67 -0.52
C GLY A 30 -6.91 -4.10 0.24
N PHE A 31 -7.65 -5.07 -0.28
CA PHE A 31 -8.84 -5.62 0.36
C PHE A 31 -8.51 -6.25 1.72
N ALA A 32 -7.47 -7.07 1.82
CA ALA A 32 -7.08 -7.71 3.08
C ALA A 32 -6.73 -6.68 4.16
N LEU A 33 -5.96 -5.65 3.81
CA LEU A 33 -5.58 -4.57 4.72
C LEU A 33 -6.79 -3.74 5.17
N LEU A 34 -7.70 -3.40 4.25
CA LEU A 34 -8.93 -2.66 4.58
C LEU A 34 -9.87 -3.50 5.45
N PHE A 35 -10.01 -4.79 5.16
CA PHE A 35 -10.82 -5.69 5.98
C PHE A 35 -10.23 -5.85 7.39
N ALA A 36 -8.92 -6.05 7.50
CA ALA A 36 -8.24 -6.07 8.80
C ALA A 36 -8.42 -4.75 9.56
N SER A 37 -8.29 -3.61 8.87
CA SER A 37 -8.53 -2.29 9.45
C SER A 37 -9.96 -2.13 9.96
N LEU A 38 -10.95 -2.59 9.22
CA LEU A 38 -12.36 -2.58 9.64
C LEU A 38 -12.56 -3.36 10.93
N LEU A 39 -12.02 -4.58 11.02
CA LEU A 39 -12.11 -5.42 12.22
C LEU A 39 -11.40 -4.77 13.42
N LEU A 40 -10.17 -4.30 13.24
CA LEU A 40 -9.38 -3.68 14.31
C LEU A 40 -10.00 -2.36 14.79
N THR A 41 -10.49 -1.54 13.88
CA THR A 41 -11.19 -0.28 14.21
C THR A 41 -12.50 -0.57 14.95
N GLY A 42 -13.26 -1.57 14.50
CA GLY A 42 -14.45 -2.05 15.20
C GLY A 42 -14.13 -2.50 16.63
N PHE A 43 -13.11 -3.35 16.80
CA PHE A 43 -12.66 -3.79 18.12
C PHE A 43 -12.22 -2.62 19.00
N PHE A 44 -11.38 -1.71 18.49
CA PHE A 44 -10.95 -0.52 19.21
C PHE A 44 -12.15 0.35 19.62
N GLY A 45 -13.14 0.51 18.74
CA GLY A 45 -14.37 1.25 19.02
C GLY A 45 -15.22 0.63 20.14
N LEU A 46 -15.22 -0.70 20.27
CA LEU A 46 -15.94 -1.41 21.33
C LEU A 46 -15.15 -1.47 22.65
N ASN A 47 -13.82 -1.41 22.59
CA ASN A 47 -12.94 -1.50 23.77
C ASN A 47 -11.91 -0.35 23.76
N ARG A 48 -12.37 0.87 24.02
CA ARG A 48 -11.50 2.06 24.01
C ARG A 48 -10.70 2.17 25.31
N SER A 49 -9.38 2.23 25.18
CA SER A 49 -8.47 2.55 26.28
C SER A 49 -7.20 3.21 25.75
N PHE A 50 -6.45 3.90 26.61
CA PHE A 50 -5.16 4.49 26.24
C PHE A 50 -4.14 3.45 25.80
N ILE A 51 -4.26 2.21 26.28
CA ILE A 51 -3.40 1.09 25.89
C ILE A 51 -3.81 0.56 24.51
N ASN A 52 -5.11 0.46 24.22
CA ASN A 52 -5.59 -0.02 22.93
C ASN A 52 -5.37 0.99 21.80
N LEU A 53 -5.10 2.26 22.11
CA LEU A 53 -4.79 3.27 21.11
C LEU A 53 -3.51 2.93 20.32
N PRO A 54 -2.32 2.76 20.94
CA PRO A 54 -1.13 2.34 20.22
C PRO A 54 -1.17 0.86 19.79
N LEU A 55 -1.81 -0.02 20.56
CA LEU A 55 -1.79 -1.46 20.25
C LEU A 55 -2.76 -1.86 19.14
N VAL A 56 -3.87 -1.14 18.98
CA VAL A 56 -4.92 -1.48 18.00
C VAL A 56 -5.20 -0.32 17.08
N GLY A 57 -5.41 0.89 17.63
CA GLY A 57 -5.74 2.08 16.84
C GLY A 57 -4.66 2.45 15.82
N ALA A 58 -3.38 2.40 16.20
CA ALA A 58 -2.28 2.68 15.29
C ALA A 58 -2.14 1.62 14.19
N PRO A 59 -2.10 0.30 14.47
CA PRO A 59 -2.13 -0.73 13.43
C PRO A 59 -3.35 -0.65 12.50
N ALA A 60 -4.54 -0.38 13.04
CA ALA A 60 -5.76 -0.22 12.26
C ALA A 60 -5.64 0.95 11.26
N SER A 61 -5.08 2.07 11.69
CA SER A 61 -4.86 3.26 10.87
C SER A 61 -3.81 3.02 9.77
N ILE A 62 -2.72 2.32 10.10
CA ILE A 62 -1.69 1.95 9.12
C ILE A 62 -2.28 1.02 8.05
N ALA A 63 -3.00 -0.02 8.48
CA ALA A 63 -3.67 -0.94 7.57
C ALA A 63 -4.68 -0.21 6.68
N PHE A 64 -5.42 0.76 7.22
CA PHE A 64 -6.34 1.59 6.44
C PHE A 64 -5.60 2.38 5.35
N GLY A 65 -4.54 3.11 5.73
CA GLY A 65 -3.80 3.98 4.82
C GLY A 65 -3.22 3.22 3.63
N PHE A 66 -2.44 2.15 3.88
CA PHE A 66 -1.88 1.33 2.81
C PHE A 66 -2.96 0.58 2.03
N GLY A 67 -3.98 0.04 2.73
CA GLY A 67 -5.08 -0.66 2.10
C GLY A 67 -5.85 0.21 1.11
N ALA A 68 -6.12 1.46 1.48
CA ALA A 68 -6.80 2.43 0.62
C ALA A 68 -5.99 2.73 -0.64
N VAL A 69 -4.68 2.98 -0.52
CA VAL A 69 -3.79 3.24 -1.65
C VAL A 69 -3.76 2.05 -2.61
N TYR A 70 -3.59 0.83 -2.11
CA TYR A 70 -3.59 -0.35 -2.98
C TYR A 70 -4.95 -0.60 -3.63
N MET A 71 -6.05 -0.29 -2.94
CA MET A 71 -7.40 -0.47 -3.49
C MET A 71 -7.72 0.55 -4.60
N ILE A 72 -7.36 1.83 -4.44
CA ILE A 72 -7.54 2.82 -5.51
C ILE A 72 -6.67 2.48 -6.73
N CYS A 73 -5.44 2.02 -6.49
CA CYS A 73 -4.55 1.54 -7.54
C CYS A 73 -5.17 0.33 -8.25
N ALA A 74 -5.77 -0.62 -7.51
CA ALA A 74 -6.40 -1.80 -8.08
C ALA A 74 -7.51 -1.48 -9.10
N VAL A 75 -8.26 -0.38 -8.89
CA VAL A 75 -9.33 0.07 -9.80
C VAL A 75 -8.84 1.04 -10.90
N GLY A 76 -7.54 1.28 -10.99
CA GLY A 76 -6.92 2.05 -12.07
C GLY A 76 -6.66 3.53 -11.77
N VAL A 77 -6.84 3.98 -10.52
CA VAL A 77 -6.43 5.31 -10.08
C VAL A 77 -5.03 5.22 -9.48
N TYR A 78 -4.04 5.73 -10.20
CA TYR A 78 -2.63 5.69 -9.79
C TYR A 78 -2.23 7.00 -9.11
N VAL A 79 -1.37 6.91 -8.10
CA VAL A 79 -0.71 8.03 -7.41
C VAL A 79 0.79 7.90 -7.62
#